data_AF-A0AAN1SE94-F1
#
_entry.id   AF-A0AAN1SE94-F1
#
_cell.length_a   1.000
_cell.length_b   1.000
_cell.length_c   1.000
_cell.angle_alpha   90.00
_cell.angle_beta   90.00
_cell.angle_gamma   90.00
#
_symmetry.space_group_name_H-M   'P 1'
#
loop_
_entity.id
_entity.type
_entity.pdbx_description
1 polymer ?
#
loop_
_entity_poly.entity_id
_entity_poly.type
_entity_poly.pdbx_seq_one_letter_code
_entity_poly.pdbx_strand_id
1 'polypeptide(L)' 'MRNFTEDEKVTILKDLIAIKSVNDNETEVAEYLTKLLEKYDIHSKIIEVSPNRSNLVAETGSGNPVIAVSGHMDVERVI' A
#
# COMPACT_ATOMS: atom_id res chain seq x y z
N MET A 1 7.20 -0.76 -19.33
CA MET A 1 6.39 -1.02 -18.11
C MET A 1 6.22 -2.52 -17.99
N ARG A 2 6.64 -3.15 -16.89
CA ARG A 2 6.50 -4.60 -16.69
C ARG A 2 5.09 -4.88 -16.17
N ASN A 3 4.38 -5.80 -16.81
CA ASN A 3 3.13 -6.31 -16.28
C ASN A 3 3.43 -7.43 -15.26
N PHE A 4 2.72 -7.43 -14.13
CA PHE A 4 2.74 -8.56 -13.23
C PHE A 4 2.11 -9.79 -13.88
N THR A 5 2.74 -10.94 -13.70
CA THR A 5 2.12 -12.25 -13.92
C THR A 5 1.00 -12.48 -12.90
N GLU A 6 0.10 -13.43 -13.18
CA GLU A 6 -0.97 -13.78 -12.23
C GLU A 6 -0.39 -14.27 -10.89
N ASP A 7 0.69 -15.05 -10.93
CA ASP A 7 1.36 -15.54 -9.72
C ASP A 7 1.97 -14.42 -8.88
N GLU A 8 2.53 -13.38 -9.51
CA GLU A 8 3.02 -12.20 -8.79
C GLU A 8 1.88 -11.42 -8.13
N LYS A 9 0.77 -11.21 -8.83
CA LYS A 9 -0.42 -10.53 -8.26
C LYS A 9 -0.96 -11.29 -7.06
N VAL A 10 -1.08 -12.62 -7.17
CA VAL A 10 -1.54 -13.49 -6.09
C VAL A 10 -0.55 -13.49 -4.93
N THR A 11 0.76 -13.48 -5.19
CA THR A 11 1.79 -13.37 -4.14
C THR A 11 1.67 -12.05 -3.39
N ILE A 12 1.57 -10.92 -4.10
CA ILE A 12 1.39 -9.60 -3.49
C ILE A 12 0.13 -9.57 -2.61
N LEU A 13 -0.99 -10.08 -3.11
CA LEU A 13 -2.22 -10.14 -2.34
C LEU A 13 -2.09 -11.03 -1.10
N LYS A 14 -1.44 -12.19 -1.21
CA LYS A 14 -1.20 -13.09 -0.08
C LYS A 14 -0.31 -12.45 0.98
N ASP A 15 0.75 -11.76 0.57
CA ASP A 15 1.63 -11.04 1.48
C ASP A 15 0.87 -9.96 2.25
N LEU A 16 0.04 -9.18 1.56
CA LEU A 16 -0.81 -8.15 2.19
C LEU A 16 -1.81 -8.76 3.18
N ILE A 17 -2.46 -9.88 2.84
CA ILE A 17 -3.40 -10.59 3.73
C ILE A 17 -2.70 -11.17 4.96
N ALA A 18 -1.43 -11.55 4.85
CA ALA A 18 -0.66 -12.11 5.96
C ALA A 18 -0.28 -11.06 7.01
N ILE A 19 -0.27 -9.77 6.65
CA ILE A 19 -0.03 -8.65 7.56
C ILE A 19 -1.26 -8.46 8.45
N LYS A 20 -1.05 -8.39 9.77
CA LYS A 20 -2.15 -8.22 10.74
C LYS A 20 -2.59 -6.75 10.84
N SER A 21 -3.21 -6.22 9.80
CA SER A 21 -3.69 -4.83 9.76
C SER A 21 -5.08 -4.62 10.37
N VAL A 22 -5.37 -5.26 11.50
CA VAL A 22 -6.59 -4.90 12.25
C VAL A 22 -6.48 -3.43 12.68
N ASN A 23 -7.59 -2.68 12.65
CA ASN A 23 -7.67 -1.24 12.93
C ASN A 23 -6.56 -0.69 13.84
N ASP A 24 -5.93 0.41 13.40
CA ASP A 24 -4.79 1.07 14.05
C ASP A 24 -3.44 0.30 13.95
N ASN A 25 -3.33 -0.70 13.07
CA ASN A 25 -2.09 -1.45 12.81
C ASN A 25 -1.70 -1.53 11.32
N GLU A 26 -1.88 -0.44 10.58
CA GLU A 26 -1.70 -0.36 9.14
C GLU A 26 -0.27 -0.03 8.71
N THR A 27 0.61 0.39 9.63
CA THR A 27 1.99 0.81 9.28
C THR A 27 2.78 -0.25 8.52
N GLU A 28 2.65 -1.52 8.88
CA GLU A 28 3.36 -2.62 8.19
C GLU A 28 2.88 -2.80 6.74
N VAL A 29 1.59 -2.58 6.47
CA VAL A 29 1.04 -2.57 5.10
C VAL A 29 1.62 -1.41 4.31
N ALA A 30 1.68 -0.21 4.92
CA ALA A 30 2.24 0.98 4.28
C ALA A 30 3.73 0.76 3.91
N GLU A 31 4.53 0.18 4.81
CA GLU A 31 5.93 -0.15 4.56
C GLU A 31 6.12 -1.19 3.46
N TYR A 32 5.28 -2.23 3.43
CA TYR A 32 5.30 -3.24 2.37
C TYR A 32 5.04 -2.59 1.00
N LEU A 33 3.99 -1.77 0.91
CA LEU A 33 3.60 -1.09 -0.32
C LEU A 33 4.65 -0.08 -0.77
N THR A 34 5.27 0.69 0.13
CA THR A 34 6.40 1.58 -0.21
C THR A 34 7.55 0.80 -0.86
N LYS A 35 7.99 -0.30 -0.25
CA LYS A 35 9.06 -1.16 -0.80
C LYS A 35 8.67 -1.78 -2.14
N LEU A 36 7.39 -2.11 -2.34
CA LEU A 36 6.90 -2.62 -3.62
C LEU A 36 6.94 -1.54 -4.71
N LEU A 37 6.44 -0.34 -4.41
CA LEU A 37 6.35 0.79 -5.33
C LEU A 37 7.73 1.33 -5.74
N GLU A 38 8.69 1.34 -4.81
CA GLU A 38 10.09 1.72 -5.08
C GLU A 38 10.74 0.87 -6.19
N LYS A 39 10.36 -0.41 -6.32
CA LYS A 39 10.86 -1.29 -7.40
C LYS A 39 10.43 -0.85 -8.81
N TYR A 40 9.49 0.09 -8.88
CA TYR A 40 8.92 0.62 -10.13
C TYR A 40 9.11 2.13 -10.25
N ASP A 41 10.03 2.72 -9.48
CA ASP A 41 10.31 4.15 -9.45
C ASP A 41 9.08 5.02 -9.11
N ILE A 42 8.13 4.47 -8.36
CA ILE A 42 6.96 5.21 -7.85
C ILE A 42 7.31 5.73 -6.46
N HIS A 43 7.47 7.05 -6.36
CA HIS A 43 7.75 7.70 -5.08
C HIS A 43 6.51 7.62 -4.18
N SER A 44 6.73 7.23 -2.92
CA SER A 44 5.67 7.18 -1.93
C SER A 44 6.13 7.72 -0.58
N LYS A 45 5.18 8.24 0.19
CA LYS A 45 5.39 8.81 1.51
C LYS A 45 4.41 8.17 2.50
N ILE A 46 4.96 7.62 3.56
CA ILE A 46 4.19 7.20 4.74
C ILE A 46 3.91 8.44 5.59
N ILE A 47 2.65 8.61 5.99
CA ILE A 47 2.19 9.71 6.84
C ILE A 47 1.60 9.09 8.10
N GLU A 48 2.33 9.17 9.21
CA GLU A 48 1.86 8.70 10.51
C GLU A 48 0.68 9.56 11.01
N VAL A 49 -0.41 8.90 11.41
CA VAL A 49 -1.62 9.54 11.95
C VAL A 49 -1.66 9.39 13.47
N SER A 50 -1.34 8.19 13.95
CA SER A 50 -1.20 7.83 15.36
C SER A 50 -0.28 6.60 15.47
N PRO A 51 0.14 6.16 16.67
CA PRO A 51 1.00 4.99 16.80
C PRO A 51 0.44 3.78 16.05
N ASN A 52 1.25 3.18 15.17
CA ASN A 52 0.93 2.05 14.27
C ASN A 52 -0.15 2.30 13.20
N ARG A 53 -0.71 3.52 13.14
CA ARG A 53 -1.68 3.94 12.13
C ARG A 53 -1.05 4.92 11.15
N SER A 54 -0.97 4.52 9.89
CA SER A 54 -0.32 5.32 8.86
C SER A 54 -1.14 5.35 7.58
N ASN A 55 -1.10 6.49 6.89
CA ASN A 55 -1.52 6.60 5.50
C ASN A 55 -0.32 6.42 4.58
N LEU A 56 -0.59 6.03 3.33
CA LEU A 56 0.40 5.99 2.25
C LEU A 56 -0.08 6.86 1.09
N VAL A 57 0.76 7.81 0.68
CA VAL A 57 0.54 8.61 -0.54
C VAL A 57 1.62 8.25 -1.55
N ALA A 58 1.22 7.80 -2.73
CA ALA A 58 2.13 7.48 -3.82
C ALA A 58 1.79 8.32 -5.06
N GLU A 59 2.82 8.87 -5.69
CA GLU A 59 2.67 9.78 -6.82
C GLU A 59 3.56 9.33 -7.97
N THR A 60 3.06 9.43 -9.20
CA THR A 60 3.82 9.16 -10.42
C THR A 60 3.41 10.12 -11.52
N GLY A 61 4.40 10.63 -12.26
CA GLY A 61 4.20 11.63 -13.30
C GLY A 61 3.91 13.04 -12.76
N SER A 62 3.61 13.95 -13.67
CA SER A 62 3.30 15.36 -13.40
C SER A 62 2.33 15.87 -14.47
N GLY A 63 1.23 16.51 -14.09
CA GLY A 63 0.26 17.04 -15.06
C GLY A 63 -1.11 17.35 -14.46
N ASN A 64 -2.02 17.83 -15.30
CA ASN A 64 -3.40 18.13 -14.93
C ASN A 64 -4.38 17.62 -16.01
N PRO A 65 -5.56 17.08 -15.62
CA PRO A 65 -6.00 16.87 -14.25
C PRO A 65 -5.27 15.71 -13.56
N VAL A 66 -5.17 15.75 -12.23
CA VAL A 66 -4.63 14.66 -11.42
C VAL A 66 -5.72 13.60 -11.21
N ILE A 67 -5.39 12.33 -11.42
CA ILE A 67 -6.27 11.19 -11.12
C ILE A 67 -5.78 10.54 -9.83
N ALA A 68 -6.68 10.40 -8.85
CA ALA A 68 -6.40 9.71 -7.59
C ALA A 68 -7.15 8.39 -7.53
N VAL A 69 -6.46 7.33 -7.12
CA VAL A 69 -7.05 6.05 -6.71
C VAL A 69 -6.86 5.93 -5.21
N SER A 70 -7.94 5.69 -4.47
CA SER A 70 -7.92 5.59 -3.01
C SER A 70 -8.50 4.27 -2.52
N GLY A 71 -8.09 3.88 -1.32
CA GLY A 71 -8.52 2.68 -0.61
C GLY A 71 -8.11 2.78 0.87
N HIS A 72 -8.32 1.71 1.62
CA HIS A 72 -7.96 1.60 3.02
C HIS A 72 -7.11 0.33 3.24
N MET A 73 -6.25 0.32 4.27
CA MET A 73 -5.28 -0.76 4.54
C MET A 73 -5.72 -1.66 5.71
N ASP A 74 -6.63 -1.18 6.53
CA ASP A 74 -7.18 -1.85 7.69
C ASP A 74 -8.22 -2.91 7.33
N VAL A 75 -8.36 -3.90 8.22
CA VAL A 75 -9.42 -4.90 8.18
C VAL A 75 -10.07 -5.06 9.54
N GLU A 76 -11.31 -5.55 9.53
CA GLU A 76 -12.00 -5.86 10.77
C GLU A 76 -11.45 -7.14 11.43
N ARG A 77 -11.58 -7.20 12.75
CA ARG A 77 -11.18 -8.37 13.52
C ARG A 77 -12.05 -9.58 13.17
N VAL A 78 -11.43 -10.73 12.94
CA VAL A 78 -12.14 -12.02 12.87
C VAL A 78 -12.37 -12.55 14.30
N ILE A 79 -13.62 -12.89 14.61
CA ILE A 79 -14.07 -13.49 15.88
C ILE A 79 -13.70 -14.96 16.02
#